data_AF-A0A7S8EEQ1-F1
#
_entry.id   AF-A0A7S8EEQ1-F1
#
_cell.length_a   1.000
_cell.length_b   1.000
_cell.length_c   1.000
_cell.angle_alpha   90.00
_cell.angle_beta   90.00
_cell.angle_gamma   90.00
#
_symmetry.space_group_name_H-M   'P 1'
#
loop_
_entity.id
_entity.type
_entity.pdbx_description
1 polymer ?
#
loop_
_entity_poly.entity_id
_entity_poly.type
_entity_poly.pdbx_seq_one_letter_code
_entity_poly.pdbx_strand_id
1 'polypeptide(L)'
;MRFRKSQIKLNILLPRASFSPKQRIVGSFMFLSAFIPAVEAYSAENKLESLSDNTAYAELLADDDTHPLKMDPNKVQQENSPHARAEVKKNADWDPKYIESREDERLCQGTNMVWVGRSHKGDENSWTWHMCGQVIQFGKVAKVLNHEWSDSQSETDSKFMCPANEVITGRRRIANKEWEGSPSADENGHTEYRCSQIIDEFGYPMQIVPHANWTFPIKEHEGHDVICKPNSVMVGRNHKGNHNGETEYRCADVY
;
A
#
# COMPACT_ATOMS: atom_id res chain seq x y z
N MET A 1 -6.29 -32.17 76.64
CA MET A 1 -5.21 -33.17 76.59
C MET A 1 -5.25 -33.85 75.21
N ARG A 2 -4.15 -33.77 74.47
CA ARG A 2 -3.75 -34.52 73.24
C ARG A 2 -4.60 -34.45 71.95
N PHE A 3 -4.03 -33.71 71.01
CA PHE A 3 -4.19 -33.79 69.55
C PHE A 3 -3.95 -35.20 68.98
N ARG A 4 -4.65 -35.54 67.88
CA ARG A 4 -4.12 -36.42 66.84
C ARG A 4 -4.32 -35.79 65.46
N LYS A 5 -3.18 -35.47 64.84
CA LYS A 5 -3.01 -35.16 63.42
C LYS A 5 -3.11 -36.47 62.63
N SER A 6 -3.91 -36.52 61.57
CA SER A 6 -3.79 -37.54 60.52
C SER A 6 -3.09 -36.95 59.31
N GLN A 7 -1.89 -37.45 59.03
CA GLN A 7 -1.17 -37.21 57.80
C GLN A 7 -1.69 -38.16 56.71
N ILE A 8 -1.97 -37.63 55.52
CA ILE A 8 -2.12 -38.43 54.30
C ILE A 8 -0.98 -38.01 53.36
N LYS A 9 -0.25 -39.03 52.93
CA LYS A 9 0.98 -38.95 52.12
C LYS A 9 0.68 -38.54 50.68
N LEU A 10 1.53 -37.64 50.21
CA LEU A 10 1.77 -37.23 48.84
C LEU A 10 2.44 -38.38 48.07
N ASN A 11 1.99 -38.69 46.84
CA ASN A 11 2.77 -39.43 45.85
C ASN A 11 2.72 -38.68 44.52
N ILE A 12 3.91 -38.24 44.10
CA ILE A 12 4.23 -37.52 42.88
C ILE A 12 4.59 -38.54 41.80
N LEU A 13 4.08 -38.36 40.58
CA LEU A 13 4.65 -38.93 39.36
C LEU A 13 4.58 -37.87 38.25
N LEU A 14 5.69 -37.13 38.10
CA LEU A 14 5.97 -36.26 36.98
C LEU A 14 6.86 -37.01 35.98
N PRO A 15 6.65 -36.90 34.66
CA PRO A 15 7.54 -37.48 33.67
C PRO A 15 8.86 -36.72 33.56
N ARG A 16 9.96 -37.49 33.56
CA ARG A 16 11.34 -37.03 33.32
C ARG A 16 11.53 -36.74 31.83
N ALA A 17 11.86 -35.50 31.48
CA ALA A 17 12.49 -35.18 30.19
C ALA A 17 14.01 -35.27 30.34
N SER A 18 14.64 -36.11 29.51
CA SER A 18 16.09 -36.35 29.51
C SER A 18 16.83 -35.23 28.78
N PHE A 19 17.78 -34.59 29.48
CA PHE A 19 18.83 -33.80 28.87
C PHE A 19 19.93 -34.70 28.29
N SER A 20 20.38 -34.39 27.08
CA SER A 20 21.56 -34.97 26.41
C SER A 20 22.58 -33.85 26.18
N PRO A 21 23.83 -33.98 26.68
CA PRO A 21 24.93 -33.11 26.28
C PRO A 21 26.02 -33.93 25.57
N LYS A 22 26.24 -33.70 24.26
CA LYS A 22 27.53 -34.01 23.61
C LYS A 22 27.82 -33.00 22.50
N GLN A 23 28.59 -31.97 22.83
CA GLN A 23 29.41 -31.24 21.87
C GLN A 23 30.83 -31.78 21.91
N ARG A 24 31.30 -32.33 20.80
CA ARG A 24 32.71 -32.40 20.39
C ARG A 24 32.74 -32.83 18.93
N ILE A 25 32.93 -31.87 18.04
CA ILE A 25 33.45 -32.13 16.69
C ILE A 25 34.68 -31.25 16.53
N VAL A 26 35.80 -31.93 16.46
CA VAL A 26 37.10 -31.46 16.00
C VAL A 26 37.12 -31.84 14.52
N GLY A 27 37.44 -30.93 13.60
CA GLY A 27 37.46 -31.31 12.18
C GLY A 27 37.76 -30.18 11.20
N SER A 28 39.05 -30.05 10.89
CA SER A 28 39.64 -29.69 9.60
C SER A 28 39.18 -28.44 8.84
N PHE A 29 40.10 -27.48 8.86
CA PHE A 29 40.55 -26.72 7.71
C PHE A 29 40.50 -27.53 6.39
N MET A 30 39.79 -26.99 5.40
CA MET A 30 40.24 -27.04 4.01
C MET A 30 40.04 -25.66 3.38
N PHE A 31 41.16 -25.11 2.94
CA PHE A 31 41.25 -23.99 2.03
C PHE A 31 40.54 -24.32 0.72
N LEU A 32 39.60 -23.49 0.31
CA LEU A 32 39.26 -23.30 -1.10
C LEU A 32 39.37 -21.81 -1.41
N SER A 33 40.54 -21.48 -1.94
CA SER A 33 40.86 -20.25 -2.64
C SER A 33 39.98 -20.14 -3.89
N ALA A 34 38.95 -19.29 -3.82
CA ALA A 34 38.26 -18.80 -5.00
C ALA A 34 38.97 -17.53 -5.47
N PHE A 35 39.59 -17.63 -6.64
CA PHE A 35 40.10 -16.53 -7.45
C PHE A 35 39.00 -15.48 -7.66
N ILE A 36 39.21 -14.27 -7.16
CA ILE A 36 38.48 -13.07 -7.60
C ILE A 36 39.35 -12.42 -8.69
N PRO A 37 38.95 -12.44 -9.97
CA PRO A 37 39.60 -11.61 -10.97
C PRO A 37 39.31 -10.13 -10.64
N ALA A 38 40.38 -9.35 -10.63
CA ALA A 38 40.37 -7.91 -10.47
C ALA A 38 39.42 -7.27 -11.47
N VAL A 39 38.42 -6.54 -10.98
CA VAL A 39 37.65 -5.61 -11.79
C VAL A 39 38.53 -4.37 -11.95
N GLU A 40 38.96 -4.13 -13.19
CA GLU A 40 39.62 -2.91 -13.61
C GLU A 40 38.74 -1.71 -13.26
N ALA A 41 39.23 -0.88 -12.34
CA ALA A 41 38.70 0.45 -12.12
C ALA A 41 39.04 1.30 -13.35
N TYR A 42 38.07 1.46 -14.25
CA TYR A 42 38.16 2.46 -15.31
C TYR A 42 38.15 3.84 -14.67
N SER A 43 39.30 4.50 -14.74
CA SER A 43 39.52 5.91 -14.43
C SER A 43 38.66 6.76 -15.37
N ALA A 44 37.68 7.47 -14.82
CA ALA A 44 37.02 8.57 -15.52
C ALA A 44 37.90 9.81 -15.38
N GLU A 45 38.81 10.01 -16.32
CA GLU A 45 39.44 11.31 -16.56
C GLU A 45 38.36 12.25 -17.11
N ASN A 46 37.66 12.94 -16.22
CA ASN A 46 36.84 14.09 -16.61
C ASN A 46 37.78 15.22 -16.97
N LYS A 47 37.97 15.38 -18.28
CA LYS A 47 38.62 16.49 -18.95
C LYS A 47 37.90 17.78 -18.55
N LEU A 48 38.50 18.53 -17.63
CA LEU A 48 38.16 19.92 -17.36
C LEU A 48 38.60 20.74 -18.58
N GLU A 49 37.71 20.91 -19.56
CA GLU A 49 37.88 21.94 -20.58
C GLU A 49 37.35 23.27 -20.03
N SER A 50 38.31 24.18 -19.90
CA SER A 50 38.18 25.60 -19.59
C SER A 50 37.21 26.29 -20.55
N LEU A 51 36.09 26.77 -20.02
CA LEU A 51 35.31 27.85 -20.64
C LEU A 51 35.91 29.18 -20.19
N SER A 52 36.88 29.67 -20.95
CA SER A 52 37.27 31.08 -20.95
C SER A 52 36.67 31.75 -22.18
N ASP A 53 36.01 32.88 -21.93
CA ASP A 53 35.75 33.98 -22.85
C ASP A 53 34.81 33.73 -24.04
N ASN A 54 33.59 34.28 -23.91
CA ASN A 54 33.20 35.38 -24.79
C ASN A 54 32.06 36.18 -24.14
N THR A 55 32.47 37.26 -23.48
CA THR A 55 31.68 38.46 -23.21
C THR A 55 31.21 39.07 -24.52
N ALA A 56 29.95 38.85 -24.88
CA ALA A 56 29.29 39.62 -25.94
C ALA A 56 27.76 39.61 -25.84
N TYR A 57 27.15 39.72 -24.66
CA TYR A 57 25.72 40.04 -24.56
C TYR A 57 25.42 40.79 -23.26
N ALA A 58 25.86 42.04 -23.20
CA ALA A 58 25.41 43.01 -22.22
C ALA A 58 25.45 44.40 -22.85
N GLU A 59 24.55 44.66 -23.78
CA GLU A 59 24.01 45.98 -24.10
C GLU A 59 22.97 45.82 -25.20
N LEU A 60 21.69 45.75 -24.81
CA LEU A 60 20.50 46.18 -25.54
C LEU A 60 19.30 45.89 -24.64
N LEU A 61 19.29 46.56 -23.48
CA LEU A 61 18.10 46.82 -22.69
C LEU A 61 17.84 48.31 -22.78
N ALA A 62 16.88 48.72 -23.60
CA ALA A 62 15.94 49.80 -23.35
C ALA A 62 15.03 50.00 -24.58
N ASP A 63 13.76 50.28 -24.30
CA ASP A 63 12.63 50.59 -25.20
C ASP A 63 12.07 49.41 -26.01
N ASP A 64 10.77 49.16 -26.09
CA ASP A 64 9.55 49.68 -25.48
C ASP A 64 8.43 48.76 -26.01
N ASP A 65 7.31 48.68 -25.32
CA ASP A 65 6.01 48.19 -25.81
C ASP A 65 5.75 46.71 -26.17
N THR A 66 5.16 46.02 -25.19
CA THR A 66 3.86 45.31 -25.33
C THR A 66 3.65 44.38 -26.54
N HIS A 67 4.46 43.33 -26.64
CA HIS A 67 4.07 42.13 -27.38
C HIS A 67 3.78 40.99 -26.40
N PRO A 68 2.49 40.65 -26.13
CA PRO A 68 2.19 39.44 -25.39
C PRO A 68 2.78 38.28 -26.19
N LEU A 69 3.62 37.48 -25.52
CA LEU A 69 4.01 36.17 -26.02
C LEU A 69 2.71 35.50 -26.48
N LYS A 70 2.57 35.31 -27.80
CA LYS A 70 1.46 34.54 -28.36
C LYS A 70 1.62 33.14 -27.81
N MET A 71 0.96 32.87 -26.69
CA MET A 71 0.70 31.52 -26.25
C MET A 71 0.08 30.82 -27.45
N ASP A 72 0.66 29.70 -27.85
CA ASP A 72 0.11 28.85 -28.88
C ASP A 72 -1.38 28.59 -28.52
N PRO A 73 -2.33 29.05 -29.32
CA PRO A 73 -3.75 28.89 -29.03
C PRO A 73 -4.16 27.41 -28.98
N ASN A 74 -3.33 26.48 -29.50
CA ASN A 74 -3.55 25.04 -29.35
C ASN A 74 -3.08 24.48 -27.99
N LYS A 75 -2.21 25.18 -27.25
CA LYS A 75 -1.74 24.70 -25.94
C LYS A 75 -2.73 25.01 -24.80
N VAL A 76 -3.59 26.03 -24.99
CA VAL A 76 -4.64 26.42 -24.04
C VAL A 76 -5.93 25.58 -24.24
N GLN A 77 -6.12 24.98 -25.42
CA GLN A 77 -7.31 24.14 -25.68
C GLN A 77 -7.20 22.71 -25.13
N GLN A 78 -6.02 22.29 -24.66
CA GLN A 78 -5.85 20.94 -24.12
C GLN A 78 -6.38 20.77 -22.69
N GLU A 79 -6.59 21.86 -21.93
CA GLU A 79 -7.13 21.80 -20.57
C GLU A 79 -8.64 21.52 -20.50
N ASN A 80 -9.36 21.58 -21.64
CA ASN A 80 -10.82 21.39 -21.69
C ASN A 80 -11.25 20.27 -22.64
N SER A 81 -10.33 19.41 -23.09
CA SER A 81 -10.74 18.17 -23.75
C SER A 81 -11.42 17.28 -22.71
N PRO A 82 -12.59 16.67 -22.99
CA PRO A 82 -13.16 15.70 -22.08
C PRO A 82 -12.12 14.59 -21.89
N HIS A 83 -11.60 14.49 -20.67
CA HIS A 83 -10.70 13.44 -20.25
C HIS A 83 -11.38 12.11 -20.61
N ALA A 84 -10.80 11.35 -21.54
CA ALA A 84 -11.46 10.18 -22.08
C ALA A 84 -11.54 9.13 -20.95
N ARG A 85 -12.75 8.66 -20.63
CA ARG A 85 -12.92 7.68 -19.54
C ARG A 85 -11.97 6.50 -19.72
N ALA A 86 -11.25 6.15 -18.66
CA ALA A 86 -10.38 5.00 -18.64
C ALA A 86 -11.17 3.69 -18.54
N GLU A 87 -10.60 2.62 -19.07
CA GLU A 87 -11.01 1.26 -18.75
C GLU A 87 -10.33 0.80 -17.46
N VAL A 88 -11.06 0.07 -16.61
CA VAL A 88 -10.46 -0.60 -15.44
C VAL A 88 -10.53 -2.10 -15.65
N LYS A 89 -9.40 -2.70 -16.02
CA LYS A 89 -9.28 -4.14 -16.25
C LYS A 89 -8.93 -4.83 -14.94
N LYS A 90 -9.93 -5.48 -14.36
CA LYS A 90 -9.80 -6.23 -13.10
C LYS A 90 -9.02 -7.52 -13.33
N ASN A 91 -8.31 -7.97 -12.29
CA ASN A 91 -7.74 -9.31 -12.27
C ASN A 91 -8.86 -10.35 -12.34
N ALA A 92 -8.55 -11.52 -12.92
CA ALA A 92 -9.48 -12.64 -12.98
C ALA A 92 -9.80 -13.17 -11.58
N ASP A 93 -8.80 -13.16 -10.70
CA ASP A 93 -8.89 -13.70 -9.36
C ASP A 93 -8.72 -12.61 -8.29
N TRP A 94 -9.34 -12.85 -7.14
CA TRP A 94 -9.01 -12.18 -5.90
C TRP A 94 -7.55 -12.47 -5.52
N ASP A 95 -6.93 -11.55 -4.79
CA ASP A 95 -5.61 -11.78 -4.25
C ASP A 95 -5.59 -12.95 -3.24
N PRO A 96 -4.41 -13.48 -2.85
CA PRO A 96 -4.36 -14.54 -1.86
C PRO A 96 -5.01 -14.13 -0.54
N LYS A 97 -5.87 -14.99 0.01
CA LYS A 97 -6.53 -14.75 1.30
C LYS A 97 -5.51 -14.46 2.40
N TYR A 98 -5.87 -13.56 3.29
CA TYR A 98 -5.11 -13.33 4.50
C TYR A 98 -6.01 -13.11 5.70
N ILE A 99 -5.48 -13.38 6.88
CA ILE A 99 -6.16 -13.08 8.14
C ILE A 99 -5.82 -11.66 8.48
N GLU A 100 -6.83 -10.79 8.58
CA GLU A 100 -6.56 -9.38 8.83
C GLU A 100 -5.71 -9.26 10.07
N SER A 101 -6.11 -9.81 11.23
CA SER A 101 -5.34 -9.75 12.50
C SER A 101 -3.84 -10.07 12.36
N ARG A 102 -3.40 -10.93 11.45
CA ARG A 102 -2.00 -11.40 11.42
C ARG A 102 -1.07 -10.72 10.42
N GLU A 103 -1.61 -9.94 9.49
CA GLU A 103 -0.81 -9.26 8.47
C GLU A 103 -0.76 -7.77 8.74
N ASP A 104 0.45 -7.21 8.66
CA ASP A 104 0.69 -5.80 8.89
C ASP A 104 0.40 -4.97 7.65
N GLU A 105 0.65 -5.47 6.42
CA GLU A 105 0.50 -4.68 5.19
C GLU A 105 -0.10 -5.49 4.05
N ARG A 106 -1.00 -4.86 3.29
CA ARG A 106 -1.58 -5.41 2.08
C ARG A 106 -1.56 -4.44 0.91
N LEU A 107 -0.84 -4.85 -0.14
CA LEU A 107 -0.76 -4.18 -1.43
C LEU A 107 -1.24 -5.12 -2.53
N CYS A 108 -1.63 -4.56 -3.67
CA CYS A 108 -1.82 -5.35 -4.87
C CYS A 108 -0.51 -5.98 -5.35
N GLN A 109 -0.58 -7.24 -5.77
CA GLN A 109 0.55 -7.90 -6.41
C GLN A 109 0.69 -7.40 -7.85
N GLY A 110 1.88 -6.90 -8.20
CA GLY A 110 2.18 -6.34 -9.51
C GLY A 110 2.34 -4.81 -9.50
N THR A 111 2.82 -4.28 -10.63
CA THR A 111 3.01 -2.83 -10.81
C THR A 111 1.76 -2.17 -11.38
N ASN A 112 1.56 -0.89 -11.04
CA ASN A 112 0.45 -0.08 -11.54
C ASN A 112 -0.94 -0.66 -11.24
N MET A 113 -1.10 -1.25 -10.06
CA MET A 113 -2.34 -1.88 -9.62
C MET A 113 -3.09 -1.00 -8.62
N VAL A 114 -4.41 -0.99 -8.73
CA VAL A 114 -5.32 -0.24 -7.86
C VAL A 114 -6.38 -1.17 -7.28
N TRP A 115 -6.92 -0.85 -6.10
CA TRP A 115 -8.00 -1.63 -5.51
C TRP A 115 -9.30 -1.37 -6.25
N VAL A 116 -9.98 -2.44 -6.63
CA VAL A 116 -11.30 -2.39 -7.28
C VAL A 116 -12.36 -3.15 -6.50
N GLY A 117 -11.99 -3.82 -5.41
CA GLY A 117 -12.92 -4.54 -4.55
C GLY A 117 -12.27 -5.10 -3.29
N ARG A 118 -13.11 -5.45 -2.32
CA ARG A 118 -12.75 -6.16 -1.09
C ARG A 118 -13.80 -7.25 -0.83
N SER A 119 -13.34 -8.41 -0.40
CA SER A 119 -14.16 -9.48 0.15
C SER A 119 -13.71 -9.74 1.58
N HIS A 120 -14.66 -9.93 2.47
CA HIS A 120 -14.42 -10.26 3.86
C HIS A 120 -15.44 -11.30 4.30
N LYS A 121 -15.03 -12.31 5.07
CA LYS A 121 -15.96 -13.36 5.53
C LYS A 121 -15.68 -13.72 6.97
N GLY A 122 -16.54 -13.30 7.89
CA GLY A 122 -16.45 -13.60 9.31
C GLY A 122 -15.99 -12.39 10.12
N ASP A 123 -15.33 -12.63 11.24
CA ASP A 123 -14.73 -11.60 12.09
C ASP A 123 -13.34 -11.15 11.59
N GLU A 124 -12.66 -10.26 12.32
CA GLU A 124 -11.33 -9.71 12.00
C GLU A 124 -10.22 -10.79 12.03
N ASN A 125 -10.50 -11.97 12.60
CA ASN A 125 -9.65 -13.16 12.52
C ASN A 125 -9.95 -14.05 11.32
N SER A 126 -10.91 -13.63 10.51
CA SER A 126 -11.34 -14.34 9.33
C SER A 126 -10.70 -13.76 8.07
N TRP A 127 -11.07 -14.35 6.94
CA TRP A 127 -10.35 -14.14 5.69
C TRP A 127 -10.80 -12.87 5.00
N THR A 128 -9.81 -12.07 4.60
CA THR A 128 -9.99 -10.93 3.70
C THR A 128 -9.28 -11.17 2.39
N TRP A 129 -9.89 -10.66 1.32
CA TRP A 129 -9.34 -10.60 -0.01
C TRP A 129 -9.54 -9.20 -0.60
N HIS A 130 -8.65 -8.81 -1.49
CA HIS A 130 -8.77 -7.62 -2.32
C HIS A 130 -8.76 -7.99 -3.79
N MET A 131 -9.51 -7.24 -4.58
CA MET A 131 -9.50 -7.40 -6.02
C MET A 131 -8.60 -6.34 -6.63
N CYS A 132 -7.62 -6.84 -7.38
CA CYS A 132 -6.69 -6.13 -8.25
C CYS A 132 -7.34 -5.54 -9.51
N GLY A 133 -6.88 -4.40 -10.02
CA GLY A 133 -7.10 -4.00 -11.41
C GLY A 133 -6.05 -3.03 -11.93
N GLN A 134 -5.92 -2.97 -13.26
CA GLN A 134 -5.12 -1.97 -13.98
C GLN A 134 -6.03 -0.93 -14.60
N VAL A 135 -5.62 0.33 -14.55
CA VAL A 135 -6.26 1.42 -15.30
C VAL A 135 -5.62 1.52 -16.68
N ILE A 136 -6.45 1.53 -17.71
CA ILE A 136 -6.04 1.55 -19.11
C ILE A 136 -6.68 2.75 -19.78
N GLN A 137 -5.87 3.61 -20.37
CA GLN A 137 -6.35 4.72 -21.19
C GLN A 137 -5.65 4.69 -22.54
N PHE A 138 -6.42 4.85 -23.61
CA PHE A 138 -5.90 4.78 -25.00
C PHE A 138 -5.12 3.49 -25.30
N GLY A 139 -5.52 2.37 -24.67
CA GLY A 139 -4.86 1.07 -24.83
C GLY A 139 -3.52 0.93 -24.11
N LYS A 140 -3.15 1.89 -23.25
CA LYS A 140 -1.93 1.88 -22.45
C LYS A 140 -2.26 1.78 -20.96
N VAL A 141 -1.46 1.01 -20.22
CA VAL A 141 -1.60 0.89 -18.77
C VAL A 141 -1.08 2.18 -18.14
N ALA A 142 -1.95 2.87 -17.40
CA ALA A 142 -1.58 4.06 -16.65
C ALA A 142 -0.58 3.71 -15.54
N LYS A 143 0.28 4.66 -15.19
CA LYS A 143 1.24 4.52 -14.08
C LYS A 143 0.55 4.85 -12.76
N VAL A 144 0.89 4.12 -11.71
CA VAL A 144 0.43 4.42 -10.34
C VAL A 144 1.64 4.90 -9.56
N LEU A 145 1.64 6.17 -9.15
CA LEU A 145 2.78 6.85 -8.53
C LEU A 145 2.37 7.52 -7.21
N ASN A 146 3.35 8.13 -6.53
CA ASN A 146 3.15 8.95 -5.33
C ASN A 146 2.40 8.20 -4.23
N HIS A 147 3.01 7.11 -3.81
CA HIS A 147 2.40 6.17 -2.91
C HIS A 147 2.57 6.61 -1.44
N GLU A 148 1.61 7.37 -0.93
CA GLU A 148 1.65 7.90 0.42
C GLU A 148 0.71 7.13 1.36
N TRP A 149 1.17 6.89 2.58
CA TRP A 149 0.34 6.33 3.64
C TRP A 149 -0.44 7.46 4.31
N SER A 150 -1.74 7.24 4.52
CA SER A 150 -2.58 8.16 5.30
C SER A 150 -2.15 8.21 6.76
N ASP A 151 -2.65 9.21 7.48
CA ASP A 151 -2.67 9.14 8.94
C ASP A 151 -3.46 7.91 9.42
N SER A 152 -3.06 7.42 10.59
CA SER A 152 -3.70 6.32 11.31
C SER A 152 -5.18 6.60 11.60
N GLN A 153 -6.04 5.64 11.28
CA GLN A 153 -7.48 5.65 11.51
C GLN A 153 -7.86 4.53 12.48
N SER A 154 -8.91 4.71 13.29
CA SER A 154 -9.43 3.61 14.11
C SER A 154 -10.16 2.58 13.26
N GLU A 155 -9.94 1.29 13.53
CA GLU A 155 -10.72 0.22 12.92
C GLU A 155 -12.13 0.07 13.51
N THR A 156 -12.49 0.79 14.58
CA THR A 156 -13.85 0.70 15.15
C THR A 156 -14.78 1.83 14.75
N ASP A 157 -14.24 2.95 14.31
CA ASP A 157 -15.04 4.06 13.78
C ASP A 157 -14.13 4.96 12.95
N SER A 158 -14.17 4.78 11.63
CA SER A 158 -13.44 5.63 10.72
C SER A 158 -14.15 5.82 9.40
N LYS A 159 -14.00 7.02 8.86
CA LYS A 159 -14.45 7.36 7.52
C LYS A 159 -13.29 7.91 6.72
N PHE A 160 -12.69 7.04 5.94
CA PHE A 160 -11.52 7.37 5.15
C PHE A 160 -11.85 7.56 3.67
N MET A 161 -11.26 8.59 3.08
CA MET A 161 -11.22 8.86 1.65
C MET A 161 -9.79 9.24 1.30
N CYS A 162 -9.27 8.72 0.18
CA CYS A 162 -8.04 9.27 -0.37
C CYS A 162 -8.22 10.76 -0.73
N PRO A 163 -7.12 11.53 -0.75
CA PRO A 163 -7.11 12.88 -1.28
C PRO A 163 -7.73 12.98 -2.69
N ALA A 164 -8.06 14.20 -3.10
CA ALA A 164 -8.61 14.44 -4.43
C ALA A 164 -7.65 13.93 -5.51
N ASN A 165 -8.19 13.26 -6.53
CA ASN A 165 -7.43 12.64 -7.63
C ASN A 165 -6.49 11.49 -7.21
N GLU A 166 -6.74 10.86 -6.07
CA GLU A 166 -6.00 9.69 -5.62
C GLU A 166 -6.92 8.48 -5.37
N VAL A 167 -6.31 7.30 -5.39
CA VAL A 167 -7.01 6.01 -5.26
C VAL A 167 -6.34 5.14 -4.21
N ILE A 168 -7.11 4.22 -3.62
CA ILE A 168 -6.56 3.24 -2.68
C ILE A 168 -5.76 2.19 -3.46
N THR A 169 -4.52 1.99 -3.05
CA THR A 169 -3.60 0.96 -3.59
C THR A 169 -3.14 -0.03 -2.53
N GLY A 170 -3.46 0.24 -1.26
CA GLY A 170 -3.10 -0.63 -0.17
C GLY A 170 -3.70 -0.21 1.16
N ARG A 171 -3.50 -1.08 2.14
CA ARG A 171 -3.86 -0.87 3.53
C ARG A 171 -2.78 -1.50 4.40
N ARG A 172 -2.49 -0.92 5.56
CA ARG A 172 -1.70 -1.57 6.58
C ARG A 172 -2.30 -1.35 7.95
N ARG A 173 -2.07 -2.28 8.86
CA ARG A 173 -2.39 -2.12 10.26
C ARG A 173 -1.16 -1.69 11.02
N ILE A 174 -1.37 -0.81 11.99
CA ILE A 174 -0.33 -0.43 12.93
C ILE A 174 -0.60 -1.16 14.24
N ALA A 175 0.30 -2.06 14.62
CA ALA A 175 0.27 -2.66 15.94
C ALA A 175 0.55 -1.60 17.01
N ASN A 176 -0.29 -1.56 18.04
CA ASN A 176 -0.03 -0.77 19.24
C ASN A 176 1.23 -1.35 19.93
N LYS A 177 2.40 -0.73 19.72
CA LYS A 177 3.68 -1.15 20.32
C LYS A 177 3.69 -1.10 21.86
N GLU A 178 2.66 -0.53 22.48
CA GLU A 178 2.60 -0.27 23.92
C GLU A 178 2.15 -1.48 24.75
N TRP A 179 1.74 -2.59 24.12
CA TRP A 179 1.46 -3.84 24.83
C TRP A 179 2.35 -4.98 24.30
N GLU A 180 3.55 -5.09 24.88
CA GLU A 180 4.41 -6.28 24.73
C GLU A 180 3.65 -7.52 25.22
N GLY A 181 2.97 -8.20 24.31
CA GLY A 181 2.19 -9.41 24.60
C GLY A 181 0.83 -9.49 23.92
N SER A 182 0.42 -8.50 23.12
CA SER A 182 -0.83 -8.56 22.34
C SER A 182 -0.47 -8.67 20.87
N PRO A 183 -0.12 -9.87 20.39
CA PRO A 183 -0.04 -10.10 18.97
C PRO A 183 -1.48 -10.00 18.47
N SER A 184 -1.82 -8.90 17.79
CA SER A 184 -2.98 -8.85 16.88
C SER A 184 -4.40 -9.04 17.46
N ALA A 185 -4.62 -8.86 18.76
CA ALA A 185 -5.88 -9.28 19.39
C ALA A 185 -6.83 -8.17 19.83
N ASP A 186 -6.61 -6.90 19.45
CA ASP A 186 -7.62 -5.87 19.62
C ASP A 186 -8.23 -5.45 18.27
N GLU A 187 -9.52 -5.72 18.11
CA GLU A 187 -10.39 -5.19 17.04
C GLU A 187 -10.45 -3.65 17.02
N ASN A 188 -9.83 -3.01 18.01
CA ASN A 188 -9.71 -1.58 18.17
C ASN A 188 -8.40 -1.03 17.57
N GLY A 189 -7.68 -1.86 16.82
CA GLY A 189 -6.41 -1.49 16.20
C GLY A 189 -6.53 -0.32 15.22
N HIS A 190 -5.37 0.12 14.76
CA HIS A 190 -5.25 1.24 13.84
C HIS A 190 -4.93 0.78 12.43
N THR A 191 -5.43 1.53 11.47
CA THR A 191 -5.22 1.27 10.05
C THR A 191 -4.83 2.52 9.29
N GLU A 192 -3.91 2.35 8.36
CA GLU A 192 -3.56 3.35 7.37
C GLU A 192 -3.87 2.83 5.97
N TYR A 193 -4.23 3.74 5.08
CA TYR A 193 -4.48 3.45 3.68
C TYR A 193 -3.37 4.04 2.83
N ARG A 194 -2.96 3.31 1.80
CA ARG A 194 -2.01 3.81 0.81
C ARG A 194 -2.80 4.46 -0.31
N CYS A 195 -2.62 5.76 -0.48
CA CYS A 195 -3.19 6.52 -1.58
C CYS A 195 -2.14 6.76 -2.66
N SER A 196 -2.58 6.85 -3.90
CA SER A 196 -1.68 7.00 -5.05
C SER A 196 -2.35 7.75 -6.18
N GLN A 197 -1.55 8.50 -6.93
CA GLN A 197 -1.99 9.16 -8.14
C GLN A 197 -1.92 8.21 -9.33
N ILE A 198 -2.87 8.35 -10.25
CA ILE A 198 -2.86 7.66 -11.54
C ILE A 198 -2.39 8.64 -12.59
N ILE A 199 -1.33 8.29 -13.32
CA ILE A 199 -0.72 9.10 -14.36
C ILE A 199 -0.89 8.40 -15.71
N ASP A 200 -1.39 9.12 -16.71
CA ASP A 200 -1.57 8.57 -18.05
C ASP A 200 -0.22 8.30 -18.76
N GLU A 201 -0.28 7.78 -19.98
CA GLU A 201 0.93 7.51 -20.79
C GLU A 201 1.71 8.80 -21.14
N PHE A 202 1.03 9.94 -21.17
CA PHE A 202 1.60 11.24 -21.52
C PHE A 202 2.23 11.97 -20.32
N GLY A 203 2.04 11.46 -19.11
CA GLY A 203 2.59 12.03 -17.88
C GLY A 203 1.63 12.98 -17.15
N TYR A 204 0.36 13.03 -17.52
CA TYR A 204 -0.65 13.85 -16.86
C TYR A 204 -1.42 13.08 -15.78
N PRO A 205 -1.74 13.72 -14.64
CA PRO A 205 -2.59 13.11 -13.64
C PRO A 205 -4.01 12.92 -14.17
N MET A 206 -4.53 11.71 -14.00
CA MET A 206 -5.90 11.36 -14.35
C MET A 206 -6.89 11.93 -13.34
N GLN A 207 -8.08 12.28 -13.81
CA GLN A 207 -9.14 12.79 -12.97
C GLN A 207 -9.88 11.61 -12.30
N ILE A 208 -10.00 11.68 -10.98
CA ILE A 208 -10.76 10.71 -10.19
C ILE A 208 -12.05 11.39 -9.74
N VAL A 209 -13.19 10.85 -10.18
CA VAL A 209 -14.52 11.39 -9.87
C VAL A 209 -15.25 10.40 -8.97
N PRO A 210 -15.24 10.61 -7.63
CA PRO A 210 -16.00 9.78 -6.71
C PRO A 210 -17.48 9.72 -7.10
N HIS A 211 -18.05 8.52 -7.10
CA HIS A 211 -19.50 8.34 -7.26
C HIS A 211 -20.24 9.13 -6.19
N ALA A 212 -21.52 9.49 -6.37
CA ALA A 212 -22.24 10.30 -5.39
C ALA A 212 -22.53 9.58 -4.05
N ASN A 213 -22.69 8.26 -4.09
CA ASN A 213 -23.10 7.43 -2.96
C ASN A 213 -22.01 6.45 -2.55
N TRP A 214 -21.95 6.19 -1.24
CA TRP A 214 -21.24 5.03 -0.71
C TRP A 214 -22.02 3.77 -1.11
N THR A 215 -21.40 2.59 -1.03
CA THR A 215 -22.17 1.34 -1.08
C THR A 215 -23.17 1.29 0.05
N PHE A 216 -24.13 0.38 -0.03
CA PHE A 216 -24.97 0.10 1.13
C PHE A 216 -24.10 -0.36 2.31
N PRO A 217 -24.50 -0.06 3.56
CA PRO A 217 -23.83 -0.58 4.74
C PRO A 217 -23.91 -2.10 4.79
N ILE A 218 -22.78 -2.76 5.09
CA ILE A 218 -22.68 -4.21 5.11
C ILE A 218 -22.04 -4.64 6.42
N LYS A 219 -22.67 -5.61 7.10
CA LYS A 219 -22.13 -6.19 8.33
C LYS A 219 -20.99 -7.15 7.99
N GLU A 220 -19.82 -6.89 8.55
CA GLU A 220 -18.62 -7.67 8.21
C GLU A 220 -18.74 -9.15 8.61
N HIS A 221 -19.34 -9.45 9.77
CA HIS A 221 -19.53 -10.83 10.25
C HIS A 221 -20.46 -11.70 9.38
N GLU A 222 -21.35 -11.09 8.59
CA GLU A 222 -22.22 -11.84 7.65
C GLU A 222 -21.45 -12.22 6.37
N GLY A 223 -20.30 -11.60 6.14
CA GLY A 223 -19.45 -11.76 4.98
C GLY A 223 -20.00 -11.08 3.73
N HIS A 224 -19.10 -10.54 2.91
CA HIS A 224 -19.48 -9.78 1.73
C HIS A 224 -18.40 -9.75 0.67
N ASP A 225 -18.84 -9.54 -0.57
CA ASP A 225 -18.00 -9.27 -1.71
C ASP A 225 -18.43 -7.93 -2.30
N VAL A 226 -17.59 -6.90 -2.15
CA VAL A 226 -17.81 -5.59 -2.79
C VAL A 226 -16.80 -5.42 -3.91
N ILE A 227 -17.33 -5.20 -5.11
CA ILE A 227 -16.52 -4.86 -6.28
C ILE A 227 -17.11 -3.58 -6.87
N CYS A 228 -16.25 -2.60 -7.12
CA CYS A 228 -16.64 -1.38 -7.83
C CYS A 228 -17.20 -1.74 -9.22
N LYS A 229 -18.11 -0.88 -9.69
CA LYS A 229 -18.71 -1.01 -11.02
C LYS A 229 -17.63 -1.03 -12.11
N PRO A 230 -17.94 -1.53 -13.32
CA PRO A 230 -17.00 -1.48 -14.44
C PRO A 230 -16.44 -0.08 -14.65
N ASN A 231 -15.13 0.00 -14.91
CA ASN A 231 -14.38 1.24 -15.10
C ASN A 231 -14.38 2.17 -13.88
N SER A 232 -14.47 1.59 -12.68
CA SER A 232 -14.38 2.32 -11.41
C SER A 232 -13.39 1.65 -10.45
N VAL A 233 -12.83 2.47 -9.56
CA VAL A 233 -11.79 2.12 -8.59
C VAL A 233 -12.23 2.49 -7.17
N MET A 234 -11.63 1.87 -6.15
CA MET A 234 -11.92 2.17 -4.76
C MET A 234 -11.12 3.40 -4.29
N VAL A 235 -11.81 4.33 -3.64
CA VAL A 235 -11.23 5.61 -3.15
C VAL A 235 -11.50 5.86 -1.67
N GLY A 236 -12.30 5.03 -1.02
CA GLY A 236 -12.59 5.18 0.40
C GLY A 236 -13.23 3.96 1.04
N ARG A 237 -13.10 3.89 2.37
CA ARG A 237 -13.78 2.93 3.25
C ARG A 237 -14.34 3.70 4.44
N ASN A 238 -15.59 3.43 4.77
CA ASN A 238 -16.22 3.87 5.99
C ASN A 238 -16.53 2.61 6.81
N HIS A 239 -16.11 2.57 8.06
CA HIS A 239 -16.36 1.47 8.96
C HIS A 239 -16.86 2.02 10.29
N LYS A 240 -17.97 1.48 10.79
CA LYS A 240 -18.63 1.94 12.01
C LYS A 240 -18.99 0.78 12.91
N GLY A 241 -18.49 0.79 14.13
CA GLY A 241 -18.71 -0.24 15.13
C GLY A 241 -17.53 -1.21 15.25
N ASN A 242 -17.68 -2.21 16.13
CA ASN A 242 -16.75 -3.33 16.25
C ASN A 242 -17.16 -4.45 15.27
N HIS A 243 -16.87 -5.72 15.57
CA HIS A 243 -17.34 -6.92 14.86
C HIS A 243 -18.77 -6.94 14.26
N ASN A 244 -19.72 -6.21 14.84
CA ASN A 244 -21.09 -6.09 14.34
C ASN A 244 -21.33 -4.84 13.47
N GLY A 245 -20.25 -4.13 13.20
CA GLY A 245 -20.20 -2.86 12.53
C GLY A 245 -20.45 -2.97 11.05
N GLU A 246 -20.84 -1.83 10.49
CA GLU A 246 -21.15 -1.72 9.08
C GLU A 246 -19.95 -1.12 8.34
N THR A 247 -19.57 -1.78 7.25
CA THR A 247 -18.61 -1.26 6.29
C THR A 247 -19.32 -0.79 5.04
N GLU A 248 -18.93 0.40 4.58
CA GLU A 248 -19.29 0.94 3.28
C GLU A 248 -18.01 1.29 2.51
N TYR A 249 -18.09 1.26 1.18
CA TYR A 249 -16.99 1.63 0.30
C TYR A 249 -17.38 2.76 -0.62
N ARG A 250 -16.40 3.56 -1.02
CA ARG A 250 -16.57 4.59 -2.04
C ARG A 250 -15.81 4.20 -3.28
N CYS A 251 -16.50 4.20 -4.42
CA CYS A 251 -15.90 4.01 -5.72
C CYS A 251 -15.84 5.34 -6.49
N ALA A 252 -14.99 5.41 -7.51
CA ALA A 252 -14.82 6.54 -8.39
C ALA A 252 -14.64 6.10 -9.84
N ASP A 253 -15.09 6.91 -10.78
CA ASP A 253 -14.72 6.77 -12.19
C ASP A 253 -13.39 7.47 -12.46
N VAL A 254 -12.66 6.97 -13.47
CA VAL A 254 -11.33 7.47 -13.85
C VAL A 254 -11.37 8.03 -15.27
N TYR A 255 -10.83 9.22 -15.47
CA TYR A 255 -10.84 9.95 -16.74
C TYR A 255 -9.45 10.51 -17.07
#